data_AF-A0A2V8QLM4-F1
#
_entry.id   AF-A0A2V8QLM4-F1
#
_cell.length_a   1.000
_cell.length_b   1.000
_cell.length_c   1.000
_cell.angle_alpha   90.00
_cell.angle_beta   90.00
_cell.angle_gamma   90.00
#
_symmetry.space_group_name_H-M   'P 1'
#
loop_
_entity.id
_entity.type
_entity.pdbx_description
1 polymer ?
#
loop_
_entity_poly.entity_id
_entity_poly.type
_entity_poly.pdbx_seq_one_letter_code
_entity_poly.pdbx_strand_id
1 'polypeptide(L)'
;MRFEFYTDALADVPKLSVDGTVSNSIHFSHWQGNETPEELKADTSTEIALNLVTSPKRNEFTRGIDLVTNNHFDTDGMLSVWTVMMGERAAQYRDVLIAAAEAGDFSEYSSVDGVRVSLAIQGSDAAIPTDDLGSPLARMLAGKEVNDDARCYELIMPEVEHLLSNINAYEPLWRDGWQKIVAALESFDRGSSRVVEHAEAKVSLITLEPGIFSGEGFNPTKHSAPYTAISKLAKGQ
;
A
#
# COMPACT_ATOMS: atom_id res chain seq x y z
N MET A 1 23.06 -2.09 2.35
CA MET A 1 21.83 -1.29 2.27
C MET A 1 21.64 -0.49 3.55
N ARG A 2 21.43 0.83 3.40
CA ARG A 2 21.00 1.78 4.43
C ARG A 2 19.82 2.57 3.86
N PHE A 3 18.87 2.95 4.71
CA PHE A 3 17.74 3.78 4.30
C PHE A 3 17.87 5.19 4.84
N GLU A 4 17.61 6.19 4.00
CA GLU A 4 17.40 7.58 4.41
C GLU A 4 16.20 8.14 3.64
N PHE A 5 15.22 8.70 4.36
CA PHE A 5 14.10 9.37 3.73
C PHE A 5 14.59 10.56 2.89
N TYR A 6 13.97 10.76 1.74
CA TYR A 6 14.47 11.73 0.77
C TYR A 6 14.36 13.15 1.32
N THR A 7 15.46 13.89 1.19
CA THR A 7 15.51 15.34 1.38
C THR A 7 16.42 15.92 0.30
N ASP A 8 16.39 17.24 0.10
CA ASP A 8 17.27 17.92 -0.86
C ASP A 8 18.76 17.70 -0.58
N ALA A 9 19.14 17.32 0.64
CA ALA A 9 20.50 16.95 0.99
C ALA A 9 21.01 15.71 0.21
N LEU A 10 20.09 14.88 -0.29
CA LEU A 10 20.42 13.70 -1.10
C LEU A 10 20.42 13.99 -2.59
N ALA A 11 20.10 15.20 -3.07
CA ALA A 11 19.93 15.50 -4.49
C ALA A 11 21.10 14.97 -5.35
N ASP A 12 22.33 15.26 -4.97
CA ASP A 12 23.55 14.91 -5.72
C ASP A 12 24.25 13.61 -5.25
N VAL A 13 23.60 12.84 -4.36
CA VAL A 13 24.14 11.57 -3.85
C VAL A 13 23.59 10.40 -4.67
N PRO A 14 24.42 9.52 -5.26
CA PRO A 14 23.92 8.30 -5.91
C PRO A 14 23.09 7.44 -4.94
N LYS A 15 21.86 7.12 -5.34
CA LYS A 15 20.88 6.43 -4.48
C LYS A 15 20.00 5.47 -5.29
N LEU A 16 19.32 4.57 -4.59
CA LEU A 16 18.23 3.75 -5.11
C LEU A 16 16.93 4.42 -4.67
N SER A 17 16.12 4.89 -5.63
CA SER A 17 14.79 5.43 -5.36
C SER A 17 13.80 4.27 -5.42
N VAL A 18 13.28 3.91 -4.25
CA VAL A 18 12.29 2.85 -4.11
C VAL A 18 10.96 3.52 -3.87
N ASP A 19 9.97 3.13 -4.66
CA ASP A 19 8.62 3.70 -4.61
C ASP A 19 8.60 5.24 -4.68
N GLY A 20 9.01 5.76 -5.82
CA GLY A 20 9.12 7.18 -6.08
C GLY A 20 10.15 7.44 -7.17
N THR A 21 10.07 8.62 -7.79
CA THR A 21 11.01 9.05 -8.82
C THR A 21 11.76 10.29 -8.33
N VAL A 22 13.01 10.10 -7.90
CA VAL A 22 13.91 11.21 -7.54
C VAL A 22 15.12 11.25 -8.46
N SER A 23 15.63 12.45 -8.73
CA SER A 23 16.78 12.64 -9.61
C SER A 23 18.05 11.96 -9.07
N ASN A 24 19.00 11.69 -9.97
CA ASN A 24 20.29 11.07 -9.65
C ASN A 24 20.14 9.75 -8.87
N SER A 25 19.22 8.89 -9.33
CA SER A 25 18.92 7.62 -8.69
C SER A 25 18.71 6.50 -9.71
N ILE A 26 18.83 5.27 -9.24
CA ILE A 26 18.31 4.10 -9.95
C ILE A 26 16.91 3.82 -9.40
N HIS A 27 15.92 3.70 -10.29
CA HIS A 27 14.53 3.54 -9.92
C HIS A 27 14.16 2.07 -9.68
N PHE A 28 13.41 1.83 -8.61
CA PHE A 28 12.68 0.59 -8.31
C PHE A 28 11.27 0.99 -7.84
N SER A 29 10.48 1.44 -8.79
CA SER A 29 9.19 2.07 -8.54
C SER A 29 8.20 1.81 -9.66
N HIS A 30 6.91 1.74 -9.32
CA HIS A 30 5.81 1.68 -10.28
C HIS A 30 5.33 3.07 -10.76
N TRP A 31 5.76 4.17 -10.11
CA TRP A 31 5.30 5.52 -10.38
C TRP A 31 5.57 5.96 -11.82
N GLN A 32 4.69 6.79 -12.38
CA GLN A 32 4.82 7.26 -13.75
C GLN A 32 6.19 7.93 -14.00
N GLY A 33 6.84 7.57 -15.10
CA GLY A 33 8.14 8.13 -15.49
C GLY A 33 9.34 7.47 -14.80
N ASN A 34 9.14 6.38 -14.06
CA ASN A 34 10.25 5.57 -13.55
C ASN A 34 11.10 4.97 -14.68
N GLU A 35 12.31 4.56 -14.31
CA GLU A 35 13.29 3.88 -15.19
C GLU A 35 13.62 2.48 -14.63
N THR A 36 12.66 1.87 -13.93
CA THR A 36 12.81 0.53 -13.36
C THR A 36 13.14 -0.44 -14.50
N PRO A 37 14.19 -1.27 -14.36
CA PRO A 37 14.55 -2.27 -15.37
C PRO A 37 13.35 -3.16 -15.71
N GLU A 38 13.14 -3.42 -17.00
CA GLU A 38 11.96 -4.17 -17.49
C GLU A 38 11.86 -5.57 -16.84
N GLU A 39 12.99 -6.23 -16.58
CA GLU A 39 13.05 -7.54 -15.91
C GLU A 39 12.51 -7.52 -14.47
N LEU A 40 12.40 -6.36 -13.84
CA LEU A 40 11.96 -6.20 -12.46
C LEU A 40 10.55 -5.61 -12.33
N LYS A 41 9.99 -5.07 -13.42
CA LYS A 41 8.71 -4.38 -13.39
C LYS A 41 7.57 -5.27 -12.89
N ALA A 42 6.69 -4.65 -12.12
CA ALA A 42 5.46 -5.20 -11.60
C ALA A 42 4.48 -4.05 -11.31
N ASP A 43 3.26 -4.39 -10.89
CA ASP A 43 2.21 -3.39 -10.69
C ASP A 43 2.43 -2.53 -9.44
N THR A 44 3.17 -3.03 -8.44
CA THR A 44 3.55 -2.29 -7.21
C THR A 44 5.06 -2.19 -7.05
N SER A 45 5.53 -1.13 -6.39
CA SER A 45 6.94 -0.96 -6.04
C SER A 45 7.43 -2.02 -5.06
N THR A 46 6.56 -2.58 -4.21
CA THR A 46 6.86 -3.71 -3.32
C THR A 46 7.15 -4.98 -4.11
N GLU A 47 6.36 -5.30 -5.13
CA GLU A 47 6.66 -6.45 -5.98
C GLU A 47 7.95 -6.22 -6.80
N ILE A 48 8.17 -4.99 -7.29
CA ILE A 48 9.45 -4.61 -7.93
C ILE A 48 10.63 -4.84 -6.97
N ALA A 49 10.50 -4.43 -5.71
CA ALA A 49 11.53 -4.64 -4.69
C ALA A 49 11.76 -6.13 -4.41
N LEU A 50 10.70 -6.95 -4.37
CA LEU A 50 10.79 -8.40 -4.21
C LEU A 50 11.54 -9.04 -5.40
N ASN A 51 11.21 -8.62 -6.62
CA ASN A 51 11.90 -9.07 -7.83
C ASN A 51 13.39 -8.66 -7.79
N LEU A 52 13.69 -7.46 -7.32
CA LEU A 52 15.07 -6.98 -7.18
C LEU A 52 15.87 -7.84 -6.20
N VAL A 53 15.35 -8.03 -4.98
CA VAL A 53 16.11 -8.70 -3.91
C VAL A 53 16.28 -10.19 -4.14
N THR A 54 15.39 -10.82 -4.91
CA THR A 54 15.49 -12.24 -5.30
C THR A 54 16.20 -12.47 -6.63
N SER A 55 16.54 -11.41 -7.36
CA SER A 55 17.23 -11.53 -8.64
C SER A 55 18.70 -11.95 -8.46
N PRO A 56 19.20 -12.93 -9.23
CA PRO A 56 20.63 -13.21 -9.27
C PRO A 56 21.47 -12.05 -9.82
N LYS A 57 20.83 -11.09 -10.52
CA LYS A 57 21.47 -9.88 -11.08
C LYS A 57 21.35 -8.66 -10.15
N ARG A 58 20.92 -8.82 -8.90
CA ARG A 58 20.73 -7.71 -7.93
C ARG A 58 21.90 -6.73 -7.88
N ASN A 59 23.14 -7.23 -7.88
CA ASN A 59 24.33 -6.38 -7.82
C ASN A 59 24.55 -5.54 -9.10
N GLU A 60 24.13 -6.06 -10.26
CA GLU A 60 24.16 -5.32 -11.52
C GLU A 60 23.11 -4.21 -11.52
N PHE A 61 21.89 -4.51 -11.07
CA PHE A 61 20.80 -3.55 -10.99
C PHE A 61 21.10 -2.41 -10.00
N THR A 62 21.64 -2.74 -8.83
CA THR A 62 21.98 -1.74 -7.80
C THR A 62 23.28 -0.98 -8.09
N ARG A 63 24.13 -1.50 -8.98
CA ARG A 63 25.46 -0.93 -9.32
C ARG A 63 26.34 -0.67 -8.08
N GLY A 64 26.18 -1.47 -7.03
CA GLY A 64 26.89 -1.31 -5.76
C GLY A 64 26.44 -0.12 -4.91
N ILE A 65 25.34 0.55 -5.25
CA ILE A 65 24.75 1.61 -4.42
C ILE A 65 24.05 0.96 -3.23
N ASP A 66 24.39 1.44 -2.03
CA ASP A 66 23.81 0.96 -0.77
C ASP A 66 22.75 1.88 -0.17
N LEU A 67 22.64 3.13 -0.66
CA LEU A 67 21.66 4.09 -0.16
C LEU A 67 20.31 3.87 -0.83
N VAL A 68 19.29 3.55 -0.03
CA VAL A 68 17.89 3.44 -0.42
C VAL A 68 17.15 4.69 0.07
N THR A 69 16.26 5.22 -0.75
CA THR A 69 15.43 6.38 -0.40
C THR A 69 14.02 6.23 -0.94
N ASN A 70 13.08 6.90 -0.29
CA ASN A 70 11.70 7.15 -0.74
C ASN A 70 11.37 8.62 -0.34
N ASN A 71 10.54 9.30 -1.14
CA ASN A 71 10.13 10.69 -0.98
C ASN A 71 8.72 10.89 -0.40
N HIS A 72 7.99 9.81 -0.10
CA HIS A 72 6.67 9.87 0.54
C HIS A 72 6.42 8.62 1.38
N PHE A 73 5.33 8.63 2.14
CA PHE A 73 4.91 7.51 2.97
C PHE A 73 3.52 7.01 2.59
N ASP A 74 3.46 5.71 2.30
CA ASP A 74 2.25 4.90 2.23
C ASP A 74 2.60 3.41 2.48
N THR A 75 1.64 2.52 2.23
CA THR A 75 1.84 1.07 2.40
C THR A 75 2.86 0.52 1.40
N ASP A 76 2.79 0.88 0.11
CA ASP A 76 3.71 0.35 -0.90
C ASP A 76 5.14 0.85 -0.67
N GLY A 77 5.30 2.12 -0.34
CA GLY A 77 6.57 2.73 0.02
C GLY A 77 7.23 2.11 1.25
N MET A 78 6.46 1.92 2.33
CA MET A 78 6.97 1.26 3.53
C MET A 78 7.45 -0.17 3.25
N LEU A 79 6.61 -0.96 2.58
CA LEU A 79 6.88 -2.38 2.35
C LEU A 79 7.97 -2.61 1.31
N SER A 80 8.07 -1.76 0.29
CA SER A 80 9.13 -1.81 -0.72
C SER A 80 10.50 -1.45 -0.12
N VAL A 81 10.59 -0.39 0.67
CA VAL A 81 11.82 -0.02 1.39
C VAL A 81 12.22 -1.15 2.35
N TRP A 82 11.29 -1.64 3.17
CA TRP A 82 11.56 -2.74 4.09
C TRP A 82 12.07 -3.98 3.36
N THR A 83 11.47 -4.31 2.22
CA THR A 83 11.90 -5.43 1.36
C THR A 83 13.35 -5.28 0.92
N VAL A 84 13.76 -4.11 0.41
CA VAL A 84 15.15 -3.87 -0.01
C VAL A 84 16.12 -3.96 1.17
N MET A 85 15.71 -3.46 2.35
CA MET A 85 16.51 -3.50 3.57
C MET A 85 16.70 -4.93 4.11
N MET A 86 15.70 -5.79 3.97
CA MET A 86 15.75 -7.19 4.40
C MET A 86 16.40 -8.14 3.38
N GLY A 87 16.47 -7.74 2.12
CA GLY A 87 17.02 -8.55 1.04
C GLY A 87 16.21 -9.81 0.79
N GLU A 88 16.86 -10.91 0.40
CA GLU A 88 16.20 -12.18 0.07
C GLU A 88 15.29 -12.72 1.18
N ARG A 89 15.55 -12.38 2.46
CA ARG A 89 14.68 -12.78 3.59
C ARG A 89 13.25 -12.26 3.46
N ALA A 90 13.01 -11.18 2.73
CA ALA A 90 11.67 -10.66 2.49
C ALA A 90 10.81 -11.63 1.65
N ALA A 91 11.43 -12.50 0.85
CA ALA A 91 10.71 -13.43 -0.04
C ALA A 91 9.81 -14.42 0.71
N GLN A 92 10.08 -14.70 2.00
CA GLN A 92 9.19 -15.53 2.81
C GLN A 92 7.82 -14.89 3.07
N TYR A 93 7.71 -13.57 2.90
CA TYR A 93 6.48 -12.79 3.07
C TYR A 93 5.90 -12.33 1.73
N ARG A 94 6.35 -12.88 0.59
CA ARG A 94 6.02 -12.40 -0.77
C ARG A 94 4.52 -12.15 -0.95
N ASP A 95 3.69 -13.14 -0.62
CA ASP A 95 2.25 -13.10 -0.90
C ASP A 95 1.54 -12.01 -0.08
N VAL A 96 1.87 -11.87 1.20
CA VAL A 96 1.26 -10.84 2.07
C VAL A 96 1.78 -9.43 1.74
N LEU A 97 3.06 -9.30 1.37
CA LEU A 97 3.66 -8.04 0.95
C LEU A 97 2.97 -7.48 -0.31
N ILE A 98 2.83 -8.32 -1.33
CA ILE A 98 2.17 -7.94 -2.59
C ILE A 98 0.71 -7.57 -2.33
N ALA A 99 -0.03 -8.44 -1.63
CA ALA A 99 -1.43 -8.18 -1.36
C ALA A 99 -1.66 -6.92 -0.50
N ALA A 100 -0.72 -6.56 0.38
CA ALA A 100 -0.81 -5.33 1.16
C ALA A 100 -0.50 -4.09 0.32
N ALA A 101 0.49 -4.16 -0.57
CA ALA A 101 0.81 -3.08 -1.50
C ALA A 101 -0.35 -2.81 -2.48
N GLU A 102 -0.92 -3.85 -3.09
CA GLU A 102 -2.08 -3.72 -3.98
C GLU A 102 -3.31 -3.18 -3.24
N ALA A 103 -3.51 -3.59 -1.97
CA ALA A 103 -4.56 -3.03 -1.13
C ALA A 103 -4.34 -1.54 -0.81
N GLY A 104 -3.08 -1.10 -0.67
CA GLY A 104 -2.71 0.30 -0.47
C GLY A 104 -2.95 1.15 -1.72
N ASP A 105 -2.33 0.82 -2.84
CA ASP A 105 -2.33 1.68 -4.03
C ASP A 105 -3.59 1.57 -4.89
N PHE A 106 -4.18 0.37 -4.93
CA PHE A 106 -5.27 0.06 -5.85
C PHE A 106 -6.57 -0.30 -5.13
N SER A 107 -6.57 -0.27 -3.79
CA SER A 107 -7.67 -0.77 -2.99
C SER A 107 -8.03 -2.21 -3.35
N GLU A 108 -7.08 -3.04 -3.79
CA GLU A 108 -7.38 -4.40 -4.25
C GLU A 108 -7.66 -5.35 -3.09
N TYR A 109 -8.60 -6.27 -3.27
CA TYR A 109 -8.83 -7.38 -2.35
C TYR A 109 -8.11 -8.64 -2.86
N SER A 110 -6.78 -8.67 -2.69
CA SER A 110 -5.98 -9.85 -3.05
C SER A 110 -5.89 -10.87 -1.92
N SER A 111 -5.89 -10.42 -0.66
CA SER A 111 -6.00 -11.28 0.52
C SER A 111 -6.57 -10.55 1.74
N VAL A 112 -7.14 -11.30 2.68
CA VAL A 112 -7.64 -10.74 3.95
C VAL A 112 -6.51 -10.07 4.73
N ASP A 113 -5.37 -10.76 4.86
CA ASP A 113 -4.25 -10.27 5.65
C ASP A 113 -3.56 -9.07 4.98
N GLY A 114 -3.44 -9.05 3.64
CA GLY A 114 -2.92 -7.90 2.90
C GLY A 114 -3.74 -6.63 3.15
N VAL A 115 -5.07 -6.72 3.06
CA VAL A 115 -5.97 -5.58 3.36
C VAL A 115 -5.80 -5.12 4.81
N ARG A 116 -5.68 -6.05 5.77
CA ARG A 116 -5.49 -5.70 7.18
C ARG A 116 -4.14 -5.06 7.45
N VAL A 117 -3.07 -5.52 6.81
CA VAL A 117 -1.74 -4.89 6.90
C VAL A 117 -1.80 -3.47 6.34
N SER A 118 -2.40 -3.28 5.16
CA SER A 118 -2.58 -1.95 4.56
C SER A 118 -3.37 -1.03 5.48
N LEU A 119 -4.51 -1.49 6.02
CA LEU A 119 -5.28 -0.72 7.01
C LEU A 119 -4.49 -0.37 8.27
N ALA A 120 -3.65 -1.27 8.77
CA ALA A 120 -2.83 -0.99 9.94
C ALA A 120 -1.76 0.09 9.66
N ILE A 121 -1.18 0.08 8.46
CA ILE A 121 -0.15 1.05 8.04
C ILE A 121 -0.77 2.39 7.63
N GLN A 122 -1.73 2.40 6.71
CA GLN A 122 -2.26 3.62 6.08
C GLN A 122 -3.57 4.11 6.70
N GLY A 123 -4.33 3.24 7.37
CA GLY A 123 -5.57 3.61 8.09
C GLY A 123 -6.85 3.70 7.24
N SER A 124 -6.72 3.57 5.93
CA SER A 124 -7.81 3.72 4.97
C SER A 124 -7.76 2.60 3.93
N ASP A 125 -8.92 2.21 3.40
CA ASP A 125 -9.05 1.31 2.25
C ASP A 125 -9.03 2.07 0.92
N ALA A 126 -8.97 3.40 0.96
CA ALA A 126 -8.76 4.26 -0.19
C ALA A 126 -7.27 4.59 -0.37
N ALA A 127 -6.78 4.51 -1.61
CA ALA A 127 -5.39 4.81 -1.98
C ALA A 127 -4.93 6.23 -1.62
N ILE A 128 -5.86 7.18 -1.60
CA ILE A 128 -5.63 8.53 -1.07
C ILE A 128 -6.59 8.70 0.10
N PRO A 129 -6.10 8.60 1.35
CA PRO A 129 -6.92 8.82 2.54
C PRO A 129 -7.54 10.22 2.51
N THR A 130 -8.77 10.34 3.02
CA THR A 130 -9.46 11.64 3.13
C THR A 130 -9.15 12.35 4.45
N ASP A 131 -8.47 11.67 5.38
CA ASP A 131 -8.05 12.20 6.67
C ASP A 131 -6.52 12.31 6.78
N ASP A 132 -6.03 13.51 7.12
CA ASP A 132 -4.59 13.76 7.36
C ASP A 132 -4.12 13.22 8.73
N LEU A 133 -4.74 12.17 9.24
CA LEU A 133 -4.41 11.58 10.54
C LEU A 133 -3.11 10.75 10.52
N GLY A 134 -2.54 10.54 9.34
CA GLY A 134 -1.33 9.75 9.16
C GLY A 134 -1.49 8.28 9.57
N SER A 135 -0.37 7.57 9.62
CA SER A 135 -0.36 6.13 9.90
C SER A 135 -0.91 5.79 11.30
N PRO A 136 -1.95 4.93 11.43
CA PRO A 136 -2.40 4.44 12.73
C PRO A 136 -1.30 3.71 13.49
N LEU A 137 -0.49 2.91 12.79
CA LEU A 137 0.63 2.18 13.39
C LEU A 137 1.71 3.14 13.92
N ALA A 138 2.11 4.17 13.16
CA ALA A 138 3.07 5.16 13.65
C ALA A 138 2.55 5.86 14.92
N ARG A 139 1.26 6.22 14.95
CA ARG A 139 0.64 6.87 16.11
C ARG A 139 0.60 5.96 17.33
N MET A 140 0.25 4.69 17.14
CA MET A 140 0.26 3.69 18.21
C MET A 140 1.67 3.54 18.80
N LEU A 141 2.69 3.42 17.95
CA LEU A 141 4.08 3.25 18.37
C LEU A 141 4.64 4.52 19.04
N ALA A 142 4.25 5.71 18.59
CA ALA A 142 4.68 6.98 19.15
C ALA A 142 3.90 7.42 20.40
N GLY A 143 2.68 6.90 20.60
CA GLY A 143 1.74 7.36 21.63
C GLY A 143 1.19 8.77 21.40
N LYS A 144 1.30 9.30 20.17
CA LYS A 144 0.86 10.64 19.76
C LYS A 144 0.68 10.72 18.25
N GLU A 145 0.07 11.79 17.74
CA GLU A 145 -0.04 12.06 16.30
C GLU A 145 1.36 12.15 15.64
N VAL A 146 1.47 11.62 14.42
CA VAL A 146 2.69 11.61 13.61
C VAL A 146 2.32 12.01 12.17
N ASN A 147 2.70 13.22 11.78
CA ASN A 147 2.38 13.82 10.48
C ASN A 147 3.67 14.06 9.66
N ASP A 148 4.69 13.26 9.89
CA ASP A 148 6.00 13.36 9.25
C ASP A 148 6.35 11.98 8.68
N ASP A 149 6.48 11.91 7.36
CA ASP A 149 6.71 10.67 6.63
C ASP A 149 8.02 9.99 7.04
N ALA A 150 9.10 10.76 7.18
CA ALA A 150 10.39 10.24 7.64
C ALA A 150 10.24 9.61 9.03
N ARG A 151 9.47 10.25 9.92
CA ARG A 151 9.20 9.73 11.26
C ARG A 151 8.33 8.47 11.22
N CYS A 152 7.37 8.37 10.30
CA CYS A 152 6.62 7.13 10.07
C CYS A 152 7.56 5.98 9.69
N TYR A 153 8.52 6.22 8.78
CA TYR A 153 9.54 5.22 8.44
C TYR A 153 10.35 4.78 9.66
N GLU A 154 10.89 5.74 10.43
CA GLU A 154 11.70 5.43 11.62
C GLU A 154 10.96 4.57 12.65
N LEU A 155 9.67 4.83 12.84
CA LEU A 155 8.84 4.13 13.82
C LEU A 155 8.43 2.73 13.34
N ILE A 156 8.00 2.62 12.09
CA ILE A 156 7.37 1.40 11.58
C ILE A 156 8.38 0.39 11.06
N MET A 157 9.51 0.84 10.48
CA MET A 157 10.52 -0.06 9.87
C MET A 157 10.94 -1.23 10.78
N PRO A 158 11.19 -1.04 12.10
CA PRO A 158 11.55 -2.15 12.99
C PRO A 158 10.39 -3.11 13.29
N GLU A 159 9.15 -2.68 13.08
CA GLU A 159 7.91 -3.39 13.46
C GLU A 159 7.31 -4.21 12.31
N VAL A 160 7.67 -3.91 11.05
CA VAL A 160 7.08 -4.55 9.85
C VAL A 160 7.13 -6.08 9.92
N GLU A 161 8.23 -6.69 10.32
CA GLU A 161 8.31 -8.17 10.40
C GLU A 161 7.28 -8.75 11.38
N HIS A 162 7.06 -8.07 12.52
CA HIS A 162 6.07 -8.49 13.50
C HIS A 162 4.64 -8.27 13.00
N LEU A 163 4.39 -7.14 12.32
CA LEU A 163 3.12 -6.86 11.67
C LEU A 163 2.74 -7.94 10.64
N LEU A 164 3.65 -8.29 9.74
CA LEU A 164 3.43 -9.29 8.69
C LEU A 164 3.19 -10.69 9.27
N SER A 165 3.87 -11.03 10.36
CA SER A 165 3.79 -12.36 10.98
C SER A 165 2.64 -12.51 11.99
N ASN A 166 2.09 -11.39 12.49
CA ASN A 166 1.16 -11.38 13.61
C ASN A 166 0.08 -10.29 13.48
N ILE A 167 -0.50 -10.16 12.29
CA ILE A 167 -1.49 -9.11 12.01
C ILE A 167 -2.66 -9.09 13.00
N ASN A 168 -3.04 -10.25 13.57
CA ASN A 168 -4.10 -10.34 14.58
C ASN A 168 -3.77 -9.59 15.88
N ALA A 169 -2.50 -9.40 16.25
CA ALA A 169 -2.13 -8.60 17.42
C ALA A 169 -2.36 -7.08 17.20
N TYR A 170 -2.49 -6.65 15.95
CA TYR A 170 -2.75 -5.26 15.56
C TYR A 170 -4.23 -5.02 15.27
N GLU A 171 -5.11 -5.91 15.74
CA GLU A 171 -6.56 -5.83 15.52
C GLU A 171 -7.17 -4.45 15.81
N PRO A 172 -6.79 -3.71 16.87
CA PRO A 172 -7.30 -2.35 17.08
C PRO A 172 -7.02 -1.37 15.93
N LEU A 173 -6.00 -1.61 15.11
CA LEU A 173 -5.62 -0.72 14.00
C LEU A 173 -6.44 -0.99 12.72
N TRP A 174 -6.85 -2.22 12.47
CA TRP A 174 -7.52 -2.60 11.21
C TRP A 174 -8.98 -3.01 11.38
N ARG A 175 -9.46 -3.31 12.60
CA ARG A 175 -10.81 -3.86 12.83
C ARG A 175 -11.91 -3.00 12.21
N ASP A 176 -11.91 -1.70 12.50
CA ASP A 176 -13.02 -0.82 12.13
C ASP A 176 -13.07 -0.60 10.60
N GLY A 177 -11.91 -0.43 9.96
CA GLY A 177 -11.80 -0.39 8.50
C GLY A 177 -12.26 -1.70 7.86
N TRP A 178 -11.81 -2.83 8.41
CA TRP A 178 -12.20 -4.16 7.94
C TRP A 178 -13.71 -4.41 8.06
N GLN A 179 -14.34 -4.00 9.16
CA GLN A 179 -15.77 -4.15 9.37
C GLN A 179 -16.59 -3.37 8.33
N LYS A 180 -16.13 -2.19 7.92
CA LYS A 180 -16.78 -1.41 6.84
C LYS A 180 -16.70 -2.16 5.51
N ILE A 181 -15.53 -2.73 5.17
CA ILE A 181 -15.34 -3.53 3.96
C ILE A 181 -16.24 -4.77 3.99
N VAL A 182 -16.29 -5.49 5.12
CA VAL A 182 -17.16 -6.67 5.30
C VAL A 182 -18.63 -6.29 5.17
N ALA A 183 -19.09 -5.21 5.81
CA ALA A 183 -20.46 -4.75 5.70
C ALA A 183 -20.83 -4.41 4.25
N ALA A 184 -19.92 -3.80 3.50
CA ALA A 184 -20.09 -3.55 2.08
C ALA A 184 -20.18 -4.87 1.29
N LEU A 185 -19.27 -5.81 1.49
CA LEU A 185 -19.31 -7.13 0.82
C LEU A 185 -20.62 -7.88 1.10
N GLU A 186 -21.06 -7.93 2.35
CA GLU A 186 -22.33 -8.57 2.73
C GLU A 186 -23.54 -7.89 2.09
N SER A 187 -23.50 -6.57 1.87
CA SER A 187 -24.59 -5.87 1.17
C SER A 187 -24.70 -6.31 -0.29
N PHE A 188 -23.60 -6.65 -0.96
CA PHE A 188 -23.63 -7.24 -2.29
C PHE A 188 -24.16 -8.67 -2.25
N ASP A 189 -23.73 -9.48 -1.28
CA ASP A 189 -24.21 -10.87 -1.12
C ASP A 189 -25.72 -10.93 -0.86
N ARG A 190 -26.27 -9.97 -0.13
CA ARG A 190 -27.72 -9.84 0.13
C ARG A 190 -28.49 -9.21 -1.05
N GLY A 191 -27.80 -8.65 -2.04
CA GLY A 191 -28.38 -7.95 -3.19
C GLY A 191 -28.95 -6.55 -2.89
N SER A 192 -28.63 -5.99 -1.71
CA SER A 192 -28.94 -4.60 -1.34
C SER A 192 -27.96 -3.60 -1.97
N SER A 193 -26.71 -4.01 -2.19
CA SER A 193 -25.77 -3.40 -3.13
C SER A 193 -25.67 -4.25 -4.40
N ARG A 194 -25.32 -3.63 -5.54
CA ARG A 194 -25.29 -4.28 -6.86
C ARG A 194 -24.19 -3.73 -7.75
N VAL A 195 -23.64 -4.61 -8.57
CA VAL A 195 -22.79 -4.27 -9.71
C VAL A 195 -23.52 -4.64 -10.99
N VAL A 196 -23.59 -3.71 -11.93
CA VAL A 196 -24.12 -3.95 -13.29
C VAL A 196 -23.00 -3.65 -14.28
N GLU A 197 -22.59 -4.66 -15.03
CA GLU A 197 -21.54 -4.52 -16.05
C GLU A 197 -22.12 -4.05 -17.38
N HIS A 198 -21.50 -3.03 -17.97
CA HIS A 198 -21.84 -2.50 -19.28
C HIS A 198 -20.68 -2.74 -20.25
N ALA A 199 -20.59 -3.96 -20.79
CA ALA A 199 -19.47 -4.43 -21.61
C ALA A 199 -19.17 -3.58 -22.85
N GLU A 200 -20.20 -3.03 -23.52
CA GLU A 200 -19.99 -2.15 -24.68
C GLU A 200 -19.24 -0.86 -24.29
N ALA A 201 -19.52 -0.34 -23.09
CA ALA A 201 -18.89 0.87 -22.58
C ALA A 201 -17.62 0.57 -21.76
N LYS A 202 -17.35 -0.69 -21.40
CA LYS A 202 -16.31 -1.11 -20.45
C LYS A 202 -16.40 -0.37 -19.12
N VAL A 203 -17.62 -0.31 -18.58
CA VAL A 203 -17.93 0.40 -17.33
C VAL A 203 -18.77 -0.50 -16.42
N SER A 204 -18.48 -0.48 -15.13
CA SER A 204 -19.34 -1.05 -14.10
C SER A 204 -20.16 0.05 -13.44
N LEU A 205 -21.48 -0.15 -13.31
CA LEU A 205 -22.35 0.69 -12.48
C LEU A 205 -22.51 0.05 -11.11
N ILE A 206 -22.03 0.74 -10.08
CA ILE A 206 -22.15 0.30 -8.69
C ILE A 206 -23.31 1.04 -8.02
N THR A 207 -24.23 0.28 -7.43
CA THR A 207 -25.27 0.81 -6.54
C THR A 207 -25.00 0.29 -5.13
N LEU A 208 -24.81 1.19 -4.18
CA LEU A 208 -24.50 0.84 -2.79
C LEU A 208 -25.74 0.99 -1.89
N GLU A 209 -25.91 0.06 -0.96
CA GLU A 209 -26.94 0.11 0.07
C GLU A 209 -26.75 1.35 0.97
N PRO A 210 -27.76 2.23 1.13
CA PRO A 210 -27.62 3.42 1.97
C PRO A 210 -27.24 3.15 3.44
N GLY A 211 -27.62 1.97 3.94
CA GLY A 211 -27.37 1.52 5.31
C GLY A 211 -25.90 1.19 5.62
N ILE A 212 -25.04 1.00 4.62
CA ILE A 212 -23.58 0.88 4.87
C ILE A 212 -22.92 2.25 5.14
N PHE A 213 -23.69 3.32 5.02
CA PHE A 213 -23.33 4.70 5.36
C PHE A 213 -24.18 5.21 6.55
N SER A 214 -24.37 6.52 6.67
CA SER A 214 -25.24 7.14 7.68
C SER A 214 -26.75 6.90 7.51
N GLY A 215 -27.16 5.95 6.65
CA GLY A 215 -28.56 5.70 6.28
C GLY A 215 -29.14 6.69 5.27
N GLU A 216 -28.49 7.83 5.06
CA GLU A 216 -28.87 8.86 4.07
C GLU A 216 -28.28 8.59 2.67
N GLY A 217 -27.47 7.53 2.53
CA GLY A 217 -26.76 7.19 1.30
C GLY A 217 -25.32 7.68 1.27
N PHE A 218 -24.64 7.41 0.16
CA PHE A 218 -23.26 7.84 -0.06
C PHE A 218 -23.19 9.37 -0.22
N ASN A 219 -22.29 10.01 0.53
CA ASN A 219 -21.98 11.42 0.38
C ASN A 219 -20.45 11.54 0.25
N PRO A 220 -19.92 11.91 -0.93
CA PRO A 220 -18.48 11.95 -1.17
C PRO A 220 -17.73 13.00 -0.34
N THR A 221 -18.44 13.94 0.31
CA THR A 221 -17.83 14.91 1.23
C THR A 221 -17.71 14.40 2.66
N LYS A 222 -18.31 13.24 2.96
CA LYS A 222 -18.37 12.67 4.32
C LYS A 222 -17.92 11.22 4.38
N HIS A 223 -18.01 10.49 3.27
CA HIS A 223 -17.79 9.05 3.21
C HIS A 223 -16.73 8.73 2.16
N SER A 224 -15.84 7.80 2.49
CA SER A 224 -15.07 7.07 1.48
C SER A 224 -15.94 5.94 0.92
N ALA A 225 -15.87 5.72 -0.39
CA ALA A 225 -16.47 4.53 -0.97
C ALA A 225 -15.70 3.29 -0.50
N PRO A 226 -16.36 2.13 -0.31
CA PRO A 226 -15.68 0.89 0.08
C PRO A 226 -14.94 0.30 -1.12
N TYR A 227 -13.87 0.96 -1.56
CA TYR A 227 -13.17 0.66 -2.81
C TYR A 227 -12.68 -0.78 -2.83
N THR A 228 -12.25 -1.32 -1.70
CA THR A 228 -11.83 -2.72 -1.59
C THR A 228 -12.96 -3.73 -1.75
N ALA A 229 -14.18 -3.39 -1.35
CA ALA A 229 -15.33 -4.24 -1.66
C ALA A 229 -15.72 -4.12 -3.15
N ILE A 230 -15.62 -2.91 -3.72
CA ILE A 230 -15.95 -2.63 -5.11
C ILE A 230 -14.96 -3.34 -6.06
N SER A 231 -13.66 -3.21 -5.83
CA SER A 231 -12.60 -3.81 -6.65
C SER A 231 -12.72 -5.33 -6.74
N LYS A 232 -13.18 -5.97 -5.65
CA LYS A 232 -13.45 -7.41 -5.63
C LYS A 232 -14.59 -7.85 -6.55
N LEU A 233 -15.55 -6.97 -6.85
CA LEU A 233 -16.82 -7.34 -7.48
C LEU A 233 -17.03 -6.72 -8.87
N ALA A 234 -16.50 -5.53 -9.11
CA ALA A 234 -16.59 -4.82 -10.38
C ALA A 234 -15.37 -5.11 -11.25
N LYS A 235 -15.60 -5.51 -12.51
CA LYS A 235 -14.55 -5.93 -13.43
C LYS A 235 -14.20 -4.88 -14.48
N GLY A 236 -15.09 -3.93 -14.75
CA GLY A 236 -14.92 -2.94 -15.81
C GLY A 236 -14.72 -3.56 -17.20
N GLN A 237 -15.31 -4.73 -17.44
CA GLN A 237 -15.16 -5.50 -18.68
C GLN A 237 -16.33 -5.28 -19.64
#